data_AF-A0A535Y5V7-F1
#
_entry.id   AF-A0A535Y5V7-F1
#
_cell.length_a   1.000
_cell.length_b   1.000
_cell.length_c   1.000
_cell.angle_alpha   90.00
_cell.angle_beta   90.00
_cell.angle_gamma   90.00
#
_symmetry.space_group_name_H-M   'P 1'
#
loop_
_entity.id
_entity.type
_entity.pdbx_description
1 polymer ?
#
loop_
_entity_poly.entity_id
_entity_poly.type
_entity_poly.pdbx_seq_one_letter_code
_entity_poly.pdbx_strand_id
1 'polypeptide(L)'
;ARDAQRFADWGVDFMKVDWCHTAGLRGRTTYPKWTEAIRATRRPMVLSICEWSRDKPWEWAGSVGHMWRTTSDIADTWASVMDIAARQADLHEYAGPDHWNDPDMLEVGNGGMSDEEYRTHFSLWAMLAAPLVAGNDVRAMSEGARAILTAPEVLAVDQDPRGSQARRVRRDDVSEVWARPLADGTHAVLLVNRGDARANVVARWDEVLDAKGSRRGNVRDLWERADVGERDGYYDRTLAPHACALVKVAFT
;
A
#
# COMPACT_ATOMS: atom_id res chain seq x y z
N ALA A 1 -2.43 -30.67 -4.64
CA ALA A 1 -1.71 -31.35 -5.74
C ALA A 1 -2.50 -31.32 -7.05
N ARG A 2 -3.65 -32.00 -7.15
CA ARG A 2 -4.46 -32.05 -8.39
C ARG A 2 -4.81 -30.66 -8.95
N ASP A 3 -5.30 -29.75 -8.10
CA ASP A 3 -5.77 -28.44 -8.57
C ASP A 3 -4.60 -27.53 -8.98
N ALA A 4 -3.49 -27.55 -8.22
CA ALA A 4 -2.27 -26.84 -8.62
C ALA A 4 -1.74 -27.32 -9.98
N GLN A 5 -1.72 -28.64 -10.23
CA GLN A 5 -1.33 -29.17 -11.54
C GLN A 5 -2.28 -28.70 -12.64
N ARG A 6 -3.59 -28.69 -12.39
CA ARG A 6 -4.57 -28.17 -13.35
C ARG A 6 -4.32 -26.70 -13.70
N PHE A 7 -4.04 -25.87 -12.70
CA PHE A 7 -3.70 -24.46 -12.90
C PHE A 7 -2.38 -24.31 -13.69
N ALA A 8 -1.39 -25.16 -13.43
CA ALA A 8 -0.16 -25.18 -14.20
C ALA A 8 -0.39 -25.59 -15.68
N ASP A 9 -1.23 -26.60 -15.93
CA ASP A 9 -1.60 -27.04 -17.27
C ASP A 9 -2.33 -25.94 -18.06
N TRP A 10 -3.10 -25.09 -17.36
CA TRP A 10 -3.76 -23.91 -17.95
C TRP A 10 -2.85 -22.69 -18.12
N GLY A 11 -1.63 -22.73 -17.57
CA GLY A 11 -0.70 -21.61 -17.63
C GLY A 11 -1.02 -20.47 -16.65
N VAL A 12 -1.66 -20.77 -15.51
CA VAL A 12 -1.90 -19.77 -14.45
C VAL A 12 -0.58 -19.27 -13.86
N ASP A 13 -0.48 -17.98 -13.55
CA ASP A 13 0.71 -17.34 -12.96
C ASP A 13 0.46 -16.77 -11.56
N PHE A 14 -0.80 -16.66 -11.14
CA PHE A 14 -1.21 -16.05 -9.88
C PHE A 14 -2.41 -16.80 -9.30
N MET A 15 -2.36 -17.10 -8.01
CA MET A 15 -3.42 -17.78 -7.28
C MET A 15 -3.72 -17.06 -5.98
N LYS A 16 -4.93 -16.50 -5.88
CA LYS A 16 -5.54 -16.08 -4.62
C LYS A 16 -6.22 -17.30 -3.99
N VAL A 17 -5.81 -17.67 -2.78
CA VAL A 17 -6.44 -18.75 -2.02
C VAL A 17 -7.18 -18.14 -0.83
N ASP A 18 -8.49 -18.28 -0.86
CA ASP A 18 -9.41 -17.76 0.16
C ASP A 18 -9.56 -18.71 1.36
N TRP A 19 -10.22 -18.23 2.42
CA TRP A 19 -10.36 -18.92 3.70
C TRP A 19 -11.82 -19.17 4.12
N CYS A 20 -12.77 -19.04 3.20
CA CYS A 20 -14.16 -19.44 3.41
C CYS A 20 -14.30 -20.94 3.68
N HIS A 21 -15.27 -21.34 4.52
CA HIS A 21 -15.64 -22.75 4.78
C HIS A 21 -14.50 -23.65 5.29
N THR A 22 -13.57 -23.09 6.07
CA THR A 22 -12.36 -23.75 6.58
C THR A 22 -12.49 -24.24 8.04
N ALA A 23 -13.71 -24.57 8.49
CA ALA A 23 -13.94 -24.99 9.88
C ALA A 23 -13.02 -26.17 10.28
N GLY A 24 -12.30 -26.01 11.39
CA GLY A 24 -11.34 -27.00 11.89
C GLY A 24 -9.95 -26.96 11.24
N LEU A 25 -9.73 -26.11 10.24
CA LEU A 25 -8.41 -25.89 9.62
C LEU A 25 -7.69 -24.70 10.24
N ARG A 26 -6.37 -24.64 10.05
CA ARG A 26 -5.51 -23.51 10.45
C ARG A 26 -4.71 -23.01 9.27
N GLY A 27 -4.60 -21.68 9.12
CA GLY A 27 -3.87 -21.04 8.02
C GLY A 27 -2.43 -21.54 7.97
N ARG A 28 -1.73 -21.44 9.10
CA ARG A 28 -0.33 -21.87 9.30
C ARG A 28 -0.02 -23.31 8.87
N THR A 29 -1.01 -24.21 8.83
CA THR A 29 -0.80 -25.62 8.43
C THR A 29 -1.43 -25.98 7.09
N THR A 30 -2.29 -25.12 6.54
CA THR A 30 -3.02 -25.41 5.29
C THR A 30 -2.40 -24.70 4.11
N TYR A 31 -2.01 -23.43 4.25
CA TYR A 31 -1.35 -22.68 3.16
C TYR A 31 0.00 -23.29 2.73
N PRO A 32 0.86 -23.85 3.62
CA PRO A 32 2.06 -24.55 3.19
C PRO A 32 1.80 -25.70 2.20
N LYS A 33 0.64 -26.37 2.31
CA LYS A 33 0.25 -27.43 1.37
C LYS A 33 0.01 -26.90 -0.04
N TRP A 34 -0.45 -25.65 -0.17
CA TRP A 34 -0.55 -24.98 -1.47
C TRP A 34 0.81 -24.65 -2.04
N THR A 35 1.74 -24.14 -1.22
CA THR A 35 3.13 -23.88 -1.64
C THR A 35 3.82 -25.16 -2.13
N GLU A 36 3.69 -26.26 -1.38
CA GLU A 36 4.20 -27.58 -1.80
C GLU A 36 3.58 -28.04 -3.12
N ALA A 37 2.25 -27.89 -3.25
CA ALA A 37 1.54 -28.28 -4.47
C ALA A 37 1.97 -27.44 -5.69
N ILE A 38 2.15 -26.13 -5.53
CA ILE A 38 2.66 -25.22 -6.59
C ILE A 38 4.05 -25.65 -7.00
N ARG A 39 4.98 -25.81 -6.04
CA ARG A 39 6.38 -26.22 -6.31
C ARG A 39 6.45 -27.54 -7.07
N ALA A 40 5.58 -28.50 -6.74
CA ALA A 40 5.53 -29.79 -7.42
C ALA A 40 5.18 -29.70 -8.92
N THR A 41 4.45 -28.66 -9.34
CA THR A 41 4.11 -28.44 -10.76
C THR A 41 5.30 -27.95 -11.60
N ARG A 42 6.35 -27.41 -10.96
CA ARG A 42 7.49 -26.72 -11.59
C ARG A 42 7.12 -25.49 -12.41
N ARG A 43 5.89 -24.97 -12.29
CA ARG A 43 5.49 -23.66 -12.83
C ARG A 43 5.55 -22.60 -11.72
N PRO A 44 6.30 -21.50 -11.89
CA PRO A 44 6.22 -20.37 -10.96
C PRO A 44 4.79 -19.82 -10.94
N MET A 45 4.19 -19.77 -9.75
CA MET A 45 2.88 -19.17 -9.52
C MET A 45 2.92 -18.37 -8.23
N VAL A 46 2.51 -17.10 -8.30
CA VAL A 46 2.35 -16.24 -7.13
C VAL A 46 1.22 -16.81 -6.26
N LEU A 47 1.47 -16.89 -4.96
CA LEU A 47 0.49 -17.29 -3.95
C LEU A 47 0.10 -16.07 -3.12
N SER A 48 -1.15 -15.63 -3.31
CA SER A 48 -1.83 -14.63 -2.49
C SER A 48 -2.70 -15.32 -1.44
N ILE A 49 -2.39 -15.08 -0.17
CA ILE A 49 -3.01 -15.70 1.00
C ILE A 49 -4.15 -14.80 1.48
N CYS A 50 -5.39 -15.30 1.51
CA CYS A 50 -6.57 -14.51 1.86
C CYS A 50 -7.31 -15.16 3.04
N GLU A 51 -6.81 -14.92 4.26
CA GLU A 51 -7.43 -15.41 5.51
C GLU A 51 -7.99 -14.31 6.44
N TRP A 52 -7.95 -13.06 5.98
CA TRP A 52 -8.48 -11.87 6.66
C TRP A 52 -7.88 -11.59 8.05
N SER A 53 -6.59 -11.87 8.22
CA SER A 53 -5.84 -11.63 9.47
C SER A 53 -6.25 -12.42 10.70
N ARG A 54 -7.03 -13.48 10.53
CA ARG A 54 -7.50 -14.36 11.59
C ARG A 54 -6.34 -15.00 12.38
N ASP A 55 -5.23 -15.30 11.73
CA ASP A 55 -4.06 -15.92 12.37
C ASP A 55 -2.77 -15.12 12.13
N LYS A 56 -2.90 -13.79 11.99
CA LYS A 56 -1.79 -12.83 11.83
C LYS A 56 -0.79 -13.27 10.76
N PRO A 57 -1.19 -13.30 9.48
CA PRO A 57 -0.40 -13.89 8.40
C PRO A 57 0.99 -13.25 8.25
N TRP A 58 1.16 -11.98 8.58
CA TRP A 58 2.45 -11.30 8.57
C TRP A 58 3.53 -11.98 9.43
N GLU A 59 3.17 -12.77 10.44
CA GLU A 59 4.14 -13.49 11.29
C GLU A 59 4.67 -14.79 10.68
N TRP A 60 4.08 -15.31 9.59
CA TRP A 60 4.42 -16.64 9.05
C TRP A 60 4.31 -16.79 7.53
N ALA A 61 3.43 -16.03 6.89
CA ALA A 61 3.07 -16.16 5.48
C ALA A 61 4.23 -15.83 4.53
N GLY A 62 5.19 -14.99 4.94
CA GLY A 62 6.36 -14.65 4.12
C GLY A 62 7.28 -15.83 3.78
N SER A 63 7.19 -16.95 4.52
CA SER A 63 7.88 -18.20 4.17
C SER A 63 7.07 -19.15 3.29
N VAL A 64 5.80 -18.81 3.03
CA VAL A 64 4.77 -19.68 2.44
C VAL A 64 4.28 -19.12 1.10
N GLY A 65 3.82 -17.87 1.09
CA GLY A 65 3.31 -17.16 -0.08
C GLY A 65 4.10 -15.89 -0.33
N HIS A 66 3.60 -15.08 -1.25
CA HIS A 66 4.27 -13.86 -1.72
C HIS A 66 3.54 -12.59 -1.28
N MET A 67 2.27 -12.73 -0.88
CA MET A 67 1.47 -11.65 -0.31
C MET A 67 0.34 -12.23 0.55
N TRP A 68 -0.13 -11.47 1.54
CA TRP A 68 -1.21 -11.92 2.43
C TRP A 68 -2.12 -10.79 2.87
N ARG A 69 -3.43 -11.06 2.83
CA ARG A 69 -4.45 -10.12 3.29
C ARG A 69 -4.26 -9.78 4.76
N THR A 70 -4.14 -8.49 5.06
CA THR A 70 -3.93 -7.97 6.42
C THR A 70 -5.20 -7.40 7.06
N THR A 71 -6.34 -7.44 6.37
CA THR A 71 -7.65 -7.00 6.87
C THR A 71 -8.79 -7.83 6.30
N SER A 72 -10.01 -7.59 6.80
CA SER A 72 -11.25 -7.94 6.08
C SER A 72 -11.34 -7.21 4.75
N ASP A 73 -12.36 -7.54 3.95
CA ASP A 73 -12.54 -6.95 2.63
C ASP A 73 -12.73 -5.44 2.72
N ILE A 74 -12.10 -4.73 1.79
CA ILE A 74 -12.32 -3.31 1.58
C ILE A 74 -13.74 -3.08 1.05
N ALA A 75 -14.31 -1.93 1.39
CA ALA A 75 -15.50 -1.41 0.76
C ALA A 75 -15.15 -0.05 0.13
N ASP A 76 -15.82 0.30 -0.96
CA ASP A 76 -15.68 1.58 -1.67
C ASP A 76 -16.23 2.76 -0.86
N THR A 77 -15.58 3.05 0.27
CA THR A 77 -15.92 4.12 1.21
C THR A 77 -14.66 4.64 1.89
N TRP A 78 -14.62 5.95 2.15
CA TRP A 78 -13.50 6.59 2.85
C TRP A 78 -13.18 5.97 4.20
N ALA A 79 -14.22 5.63 4.96
CA ALA A 79 -14.07 5.01 6.27
C ALA A 79 -13.34 3.66 6.19
N SER A 80 -13.67 2.82 5.20
CA SER A 80 -13.01 1.53 5.00
C SER A 80 -11.54 1.71 4.61
N VAL A 81 -11.23 2.61 3.67
CA VAL A 81 -9.85 2.93 3.27
C VAL A 81 -9.00 3.33 4.48
N MET A 82 -9.49 4.28 5.28
CA MET A 82 -8.73 4.79 6.42
C MET A 82 -8.62 3.78 7.57
N ASP A 83 -9.64 2.94 7.76
CA ASP A 83 -9.64 1.85 8.75
C ASP A 83 -8.60 0.76 8.39
N ILE A 84 -8.51 0.41 7.11
CA ILE A 84 -7.51 -0.53 6.58
C ILE A 84 -6.10 0.06 6.68
N ALA A 85 -5.91 1.31 6.22
CA ALA A 85 -4.62 1.98 6.30
C ALA A 85 -4.11 2.06 7.75
N ALA A 86 -5.00 2.35 8.71
CA ALA A 86 -4.63 2.40 10.13
C ALA A 86 -4.10 1.05 10.66
N ARG A 87 -4.58 -0.10 10.13
CA ARG A 87 -4.09 -1.43 10.50
C ARG A 87 -2.73 -1.79 9.88
N GLN A 88 -2.25 -1.02 8.90
CA GLN A 88 -0.94 -1.23 8.29
C GLN A 88 0.19 -0.48 8.99
N ALA A 89 -0.14 0.47 9.88
CA ALA A 89 0.82 1.42 10.45
C ALA A 89 2.04 0.74 11.11
N ASP A 90 1.83 -0.42 11.73
CA ASP A 90 2.84 -1.15 12.50
C ASP A 90 3.28 -2.45 11.81
N LEU A 91 2.91 -2.67 10.54
CA LEU A 91 3.23 -3.91 9.82
C LEU A 91 4.45 -3.80 8.90
N HIS A 92 5.11 -2.65 8.87
CA HIS A 92 6.21 -2.35 7.95
C HIS A 92 7.41 -3.31 8.07
N GLU A 93 7.67 -3.88 9.25
CA GLU A 93 8.77 -4.84 9.48
C GLU A 93 8.53 -6.21 8.82
N TYR A 94 7.29 -6.51 8.45
CA TYR A 94 6.90 -7.79 7.87
C TYR A 94 6.79 -7.79 6.35
N ALA A 95 6.96 -6.63 5.70
CA ALA A 95 6.89 -6.50 4.25
C ALA A 95 8.25 -6.20 3.65
N GLY A 96 8.51 -6.78 2.48
CA GLY A 96 9.75 -6.61 1.74
C GLY A 96 9.72 -7.32 0.39
N PRO A 97 10.83 -7.26 -0.36
CA PRO A 97 10.96 -8.01 -1.62
C PRO A 97 10.54 -9.47 -1.46
N ASP A 98 9.67 -9.92 -2.36
CA ASP A 98 9.06 -11.26 -2.41
C ASP A 98 7.99 -11.59 -1.35
N HIS A 99 7.61 -10.65 -0.46
CA HIS A 99 6.62 -10.91 0.59
C HIS A 99 5.91 -9.61 1.06
N TRP A 100 4.64 -9.43 0.68
CA TRP A 100 3.93 -8.15 0.83
C TRP A 100 2.69 -8.24 1.73
N ASN A 101 2.51 -7.23 2.59
CA ASN A 101 1.22 -6.99 3.22
C ASN A 101 0.20 -6.57 2.16
N ASP A 102 -0.96 -7.23 2.14
CA ASP A 102 -2.04 -6.96 1.19
C ASP A 102 -3.22 -6.27 1.92
N PRO A 103 -3.34 -4.94 1.85
CA PRO A 103 -4.48 -4.18 2.37
C PRO A 103 -5.74 -4.30 1.48
N ASP A 104 -5.83 -5.31 0.62
CA ASP A 104 -6.89 -5.56 -0.35
C ASP A 104 -6.83 -4.70 -1.61
N MET A 105 -7.70 -5.01 -2.56
CA MET A 105 -7.77 -4.40 -3.89
C MET A 105 -8.05 -2.89 -3.87
N LEU A 106 -7.76 -2.22 -4.99
CA LEU A 106 -8.02 -0.80 -5.20
C LEU A 106 -9.48 -0.56 -5.60
N GLU A 107 -10.17 0.36 -4.91
CA GLU A 107 -11.56 0.75 -5.22
C GLU A 107 -11.66 1.93 -6.20
N VAL A 108 -10.52 2.38 -6.76
CA VAL A 108 -10.43 3.60 -7.59
C VAL A 108 -11.41 3.56 -8.76
N GLY A 109 -12.36 4.50 -8.76
CA GLY A 109 -13.34 4.68 -9.82
C GLY A 109 -14.60 3.80 -9.73
N ASN A 110 -14.85 3.16 -8.60
CA ASN A 110 -16.08 2.37 -8.37
C ASN A 110 -17.31 3.22 -7.98
N GLY A 111 -17.10 4.51 -7.64
CA GLY A 111 -18.13 5.54 -7.53
C GLY A 111 -18.61 5.86 -6.10
N GLY A 112 -18.14 5.14 -5.09
CA GLY A 112 -18.45 5.35 -3.68
C GLY A 112 -17.58 6.39 -2.98
N MET A 113 -16.50 6.85 -3.63
CA MET A 113 -15.62 7.92 -3.16
C MET A 113 -15.39 8.98 -4.23
N SER A 114 -14.94 10.16 -3.81
CA SER A 114 -14.47 11.25 -4.67
C SER A 114 -13.09 10.95 -5.27
N ASP A 115 -12.74 11.64 -6.36
CA ASP A 115 -11.40 11.54 -6.97
C ASP A 115 -10.28 11.94 -5.99
N GLU A 116 -10.52 12.89 -5.08
CA GLU A 116 -9.60 13.25 -4.01
C GLU A 116 -9.36 12.10 -3.02
N GLU A 117 -10.43 11.42 -2.58
CA GLU A 117 -10.34 10.25 -1.70
C GLU A 117 -9.64 9.08 -2.42
N TYR A 118 -9.97 8.84 -3.69
CA TYR A 118 -9.29 7.83 -4.50
C TYR A 118 -7.80 8.12 -4.69
N ARG A 119 -7.42 9.39 -4.88
CA ARG A 119 -6.03 9.82 -4.93
C ARG A 119 -5.30 9.50 -3.62
N THR A 120 -5.95 9.76 -2.48
CA THR A 120 -5.40 9.42 -1.16
C THR A 120 -5.30 7.91 -0.93
N HIS A 121 -6.33 7.15 -1.31
CA HIS A 121 -6.32 5.68 -1.27
C HIS A 121 -5.16 5.10 -2.08
N PHE A 122 -5.00 5.53 -3.33
CA PHE A 122 -3.91 5.06 -4.20
C PHE A 122 -2.53 5.45 -3.64
N SER A 123 -2.40 6.67 -3.11
CA SER A 123 -1.15 7.15 -2.50
C SER A 123 -0.77 6.35 -1.24
N LEU A 124 -1.75 6.02 -0.40
CA LEU A 124 -1.53 5.16 0.77
C LEU A 124 -1.06 3.76 0.34
N TRP A 125 -1.72 3.13 -0.63
CA TRP A 125 -1.33 1.80 -1.11
C TRP A 125 0.09 1.80 -1.71
N ALA A 126 0.41 2.80 -2.53
CA ALA A 126 1.75 2.95 -3.10
C ALA A 126 2.82 3.18 -1.99
N MET A 127 2.51 4.00 -0.98
CA MET A 127 3.40 4.18 0.17
C MET A 127 3.61 2.89 0.95
N LEU A 128 2.60 2.04 1.04
CA LEU A 128 2.66 0.78 1.77
C LEU A 128 3.43 -0.34 1.04
N ALA A 129 3.88 -0.10 -0.20
CA ALA A 129 4.37 -1.16 -1.09
C ALA A 129 3.32 -2.30 -1.25
N ALA A 130 2.06 -1.90 -1.31
CA ALA A 130 0.94 -2.81 -1.39
C ALA A 130 0.78 -3.34 -2.83
N PRO A 131 0.24 -4.56 -3.00
CA PRO A 131 -0.24 -5.01 -4.30
C PRO A 131 -1.25 -4.02 -4.90
N LEU A 132 -0.94 -3.44 -6.07
CA LEU A 132 -1.82 -2.52 -6.77
C LEU A 132 -2.74 -3.28 -7.74
N VAL A 133 -3.74 -3.97 -7.19
CA VAL A 133 -4.74 -4.73 -7.96
C VAL A 133 -6.01 -3.89 -8.15
N ALA A 134 -6.26 -3.43 -9.37
CA ALA A 134 -7.46 -2.65 -9.70
C ALA A 134 -8.74 -3.48 -9.54
N GLY A 135 -9.68 -3.01 -8.71
CA GLY A 135 -10.98 -3.63 -8.46
C GLY A 135 -12.15 -3.04 -9.28
N ASN A 136 -11.86 -2.19 -10.26
CA ASN A 136 -12.86 -1.50 -11.09
C ASN A 136 -13.03 -2.12 -12.49
N ASP A 137 -14.04 -1.67 -13.24
CA ASP A 137 -14.19 -2.03 -14.65
C ASP A 137 -13.21 -1.22 -15.52
N VAL A 138 -12.05 -1.82 -15.78
CA VAL A 138 -10.99 -1.18 -16.56
C VAL A 138 -11.35 -0.90 -18.03
N ARG A 139 -12.46 -1.46 -18.54
CA ARG A 139 -12.92 -1.23 -19.92
C ARG A 139 -13.71 0.08 -20.05
N ALA A 140 -14.22 0.60 -18.93
CA ALA A 140 -15.14 1.74 -18.88
C ALA A 140 -14.79 2.75 -17.77
N MET A 141 -13.54 2.77 -17.30
CA MET A 141 -13.10 3.72 -16.26
C MET A 141 -13.10 5.18 -16.77
N SER A 142 -13.38 6.12 -15.87
CA SER A 142 -13.28 7.56 -16.16
C SER A 142 -11.82 7.98 -16.40
N GLU A 143 -11.61 9.14 -17.04
CA GLU A 143 -10.27 9.71 -17.19
C GLU A 143 -9.62 10.01 -15.83
N GLY A 144 -10.41 10.44 -14.83
CA GLY A 144 -9.94 10.67 -13.46
C GLY A 144 -9.40 9.39 -12.81
N ALA A 145 -10.17 8.29 -12.85
CA ALA A 145 -9.74 7.00 -12.33
C ALA A 145 -8.49 6.48 -13.06
N ARG A 146 -8.44 6.63 -14.39
CA ARG A 146 -7.26 6.28 -15.20
C ARG A 146 -6.03 7.09 -14.82
N ALA A 147 -6.19 8.40 -14.63
CA ALA A 147 -5.09 9.29 -14.24
C ALA A 147 -4.51 8.90 -12.88
N ILE A 148 -5.35 8.49 -11.93
CA ILE A 148 -4.92 7.99 -10.62
C ILE A 148 -4.16 6.66 -10.78
N LEU A 149 -4.76 5.66 -11.42
CA LEU A 149 -4.19 4.30 -11.54
C LEU A 149 -2.89 4.25 -12.36
N THR A 150 -2.65 5.24 -13.21
CA THR A 150 -1.47 5.31 -14.08
C THR A 150 -0.48 6.41 -13.71
N ALA A 151 -0.60 7.00 -12.51
CA ALA A 151 0.26 8.11 -12.06
C ALA A 151 1.73 7.66 -11.94
N PRO A 152 2.63 8.09 -12.86
CA PRO A 152 3.93 7.43 -13.04
C PRO A 152 4.87 7.60 -11.84
N GLU A 153 4.89 8.78 -11.22
CA GLU A 153 5.77 9.04 -10.07
C GLU A 153 5.26 8.39 -8.78
N VAL A 154 3.94 8.17 -8.67
CA VAL A 154 3.34 7.45 -7.55
C VAL A 154 3.57 5.95 -7.69
N LEU A 155 3.41 5.40 -8.90
CA LEU A 155 3.78 4.02 -9.22
C LEU A 155 5.28 3.77 -8.99
N ALA A 156 6.14 4.74 -9.28
CA ALA A 156 7.57 4.61 -8.99
C ALA A 156 7.88 4.55 -7.49
N VAL A 157 7.07 5.17 -6.63
CA VAL A 157 7.19 4.99 -5.17
C VAL A 157 6.82 3.56 -4.79
N ASP A 158 5.69 3.04 -5.29
CA ASP A 158 5.25 1.68 -5.04
C ASP A 158 6.33 0.65 -5.42
N GLN A 159 6.81 0.76 -6.67
CA GLN A 159 7.76 -0.15 -7.30
C GLN A 159 9.23 0.12 -6.93
N ASP A 160 9.50 0.99 -5.96
CA ASP A 160 10.88 1.27 -5.53
C ASP A 160 11.58 -0.02 -5.07
N PRO A 161 12.78 -0.35 -5.59
CA PRO A 161 13.42 -1.65 -5.39
C PRO A 161 13.91 -1.88 -3.96
N ARG A 162 13.90 -0.86 -3.09
CA ARG A 162 14.12 -1.08 -1.65
C ARG A 162 13.01 -1.94 -1.06
N GLY A 163 11.80 -1.89 -1.64
CA GLY A 163 10.65 -2.70 -1.22
C GLY A 163 10.21 -2.47 0.22
N SER A 164 10.60 -1.35 0.84
CA SER A 164 10.21 -1.07 2.23
C SER A 164 8.82 -0.43 2.28
N GLN A 165 7.92 -1.02 3.06
CA GLN A 165 6.63 -0.42 3.39
C GLN A 165 6.81 0.88 4.20
N ALA A 166 5.95 1.88 3.95
CA ALA A 166 5.91 3.10 4.75
C ALA A 166 5.54 2.86 6.22
N ARG A 167 6.09 3.68 7.11
CA ARG A 167 5.63 3.84 8.50
C ARG A 167 4.77 5.09 8.64
N ARG A 168 3.76 5.05 9.53
CA ARG A 168 3.06 6.26 9.96
C ARG A 168 3.92 6.98 11.00
N VAL A 169 4.47 8.13 10.65
CA VAL A 169 5.37 8.90 11.54
C VAL A 169 4.60 9.86 12.45
N ARG A 170 3.41 10.29 12.04
CA ARG A 170 2.53 11.08 12.90
C ARG A 170 1.06 10.82 12.60
N ARG A 171 0.25 10.88 13.66
CA ARG A 171 -1.21 10.89 13.60
C ARG A 171 -1.74 11.91 14.59
N ASP A 172 -2.45 12.89 14.06
CA ASP A 172 -3.22 13.88 14.80
C ASP A 172 -4.71 13.58 14.64
N ASP A 173 -5.59 14.39 15.23
CA ASP A 173 -7.05 14.18 15.19
C ASP A 173 -7.60 14.13 13.76
N VAL A 174 -7.12 15.01 12.89
CA VAL A 174 -7.62 15.20 11.53
C VAL A 174 -6.56 14.95 10.45
N SER A 175 -5.34 14.52 10.80
CA SER A 175 -4.28 14.34 9.80
C SER A 175 -3.31 13.22 10.14
N GLU A 176 -2.67 12.68 9.10
CA GLU A 176 -1.57 11.71 9.24
C GLU A 176 -0.39 12.10 8.35
N VAL A 177 0.80 11.71 8.79
CA VAL A 177 2.03 11.78 7.99
C VAL A 177 2.64 10.39 7.94
N TRP A 178 2.97 9.94 6.74
CA TRP A 178 3.61 8.65 6.47
C TRP A 178 4.93 8.89 5.74
N ALA A 179 5.94 8.06 6.04
CA ALA A 179 7.25 8.15 5.41
C ALA A 179 7.74 6.77 4.96
N ARG A 180 8.31 6.73 3.76
CA ARG A 180 8.95 5.55 3.16
C ARG A 180 10.33 5.95 2.67
N PRO A 181 11.42 5.37 3.19
CA PRO A 181 12.72 5.58 2.60
C PRO A 181 12.78 4.84 1.25
N LEU A 182 13.53 5.39 0.29
CA LEU A 182 13.65 4.85 -1.07
C LEU A 182 15.07 4.33 -1.33
N ALA A 183 15.26 3.58 -2.43
CA ALA A 183 16.53 2.96 -2.76
C ALA A 183 17.63 3.98 -3.13
N ASP A 184 17.24 5.12 -3.69
CA ASP A 184 18.16 6.19 -4.10
C ASP A 184 18.59 7.12 -2.95
N GLY A 185 18.21 6.79 -1.71
CA GLY A 185 18.53 7.57 -0.51
C GLY A 185 17.54 8.70 -0.21
N THR A 186 16.60 8.98 -1.10
CA THR A 186 15.50 9.93 -0.83
C THR A 186 14.40 9.29 0.03
N HIS A 187 13.40 10.07 0.41
CA HIS A 187 12.20 9.58 1.10
C HIS A 187 10.94 10.00 0.34
N ALA A 188 9.99 9.08 0.19
CA ALA A 188 8.62 9.45 -0.08
C ALA A 188 7.93 9.85 1.25
N VAL A 189 7.18 10.94 1.23
CA VAL A 189 6.46 11.47 2.38
C VAL A 189 5.04 11.78 1.95
N LEU A 190 4.07 11.21 2.65
CA LEU A 190 2.64 11.39 2.38
C LEU A 190 2.01 12.15 3.53
N LEU A 191 1.37 13.26 3.21
CA LEU A 191 0.57 14.07 4.11
C LEU A 191 -0.90 13.81 3.78
N VAL A 192 -1.70 13.44 4.77
CA VAL A 192 -3.12 13.09 4.59
C VAL A 192 -3.97 13.98 5.49
N ASN A 193 -4.96 14.66 4.91
CA ASN A 193 -6.07 15.23 5.67
C ASN A 193 -7.19 14.20 5.77
N ARG A 194 -7.55 13.82 7.00
CA ARG A 194 -8.60 12.85 7.31
C ARG A 194 -9.93 13.46 7.66
N GLY A 195 -9.95 14.77 7.92
CA GLY A 195 -11.13 15.48 8.37
C GLY A 195 -11.99 16.00 7.21
N ASP A 196 -13.20 16.41 7.58
CA ASP A 196 -14.21 16.97 6.68
C ASP A 196 -14.01 18.46 6.35
N ALA A 197 -12.92 19.07 6.84
CA ALA A 197 -12.58 20.48 6.64
C ALA A 197 -11.16 20.65 6.09
N ARG A 198 -10.86 21.80 5.48
CA ARG A 198 -9.49 22.14 5.09
C ARG A 198 -8.58 22.15 6.31
N ALA A 199 -7.44 21.49 6.22
CA ALA A 199 -6.46 21.43 7.29
C ALA A 199 -5.05 21.66 6.75
N ASN A 200 -4.21 22.38 7.52
CA ASN A 200 -2.78 22.43 7.24
C ASN A 200 -2.10 21.21 7.85
N VAL A 201 -1.48 20.38 7.01
CA VAL A 201 -0.73 19.20 7.45
C VAL A 201 0.75 19.48 7.27
N VAL A 202 1.55 19.18 8.30
CA VAL A 202 2.98 19.51 8.36
C VAL A 202 3.81 18.24 8.47
N ALA A 203 4.70 17.91 7.55
CA ALA A 203 5.70 16.87 7.73
C ALA A 203 6.98 17.48 8.32
N ARG A 204 7.40 17.04 9.51
CA ARG A 204 8.66 17.50 10.12
C ARG A 204 9.79 16.53 9.80
N TRP A 205 10.97 17.05 9.48
CA TRP A 205 12.08 16.22 9.00
C TRP A 205 12.67 15.31 10.07
N ASP A 206 12.65 15.72 11.33
CA ASP A 206 13.06 14.88 12.45
C ASP A 206 12.14 13.67 12.66
N GLU A 207 10.83 13.84 12.49
CA GLU A 207 9.83 12.77 12.52
C GLU A 207 9.95 11.85 11.29
N VAL A 208 10.11 12.41 10.10
CA VAL A 208 10.26 11.64 8.84
C VAL A 208 11.50 10.75 8.90
N LEU A 209 12.63 11.31 9.33
CA LEU A 209 13.91 10.60 9.41
C LEU A 209 14.07 9.76 10.67
N ASP A 210 13.24 9.98 11.69
CA ASP A 210 13.44 9.45 13.05
C ASP A 210 14.86 9.76 13.56
N ALA A 211 15.28 11.01 13.37
CA ALA A 211 16.62 11.48 13.67
C ALA A 211 16.57 12.93 14.16
N LYS A 212 17.32 13.23 15.23
CA LYS A 212 17.41 14.59 15.77
C LYS A 212 18.26 15.49 14.89
N GLY A 213 17.91 16.78 14.88
CA GLY A 213 18.68 17.87 14.27
C GLY A 213 18.01 18.46 13.04
N SER A 214 18.30 19.74 12.75
CA SER A 214 17.77 20.38 11.53
C SER A 214 18.34 19.70 10.29
N ARG A 215 17.49 19.57 9.29
CA ARG A 215 17.83 19.04 7.97
C ARG A 215 17.20 19.95 6.93
N ARG A 216 17.82 20.00 5.77
CA ARG A 216 17.19 20.58 4.59
C ARG A 216 16.78 19.45 3.67
N GLY A 217 15.70 19.67 2.93
CA GLY A 217 15.19 18.70 1.97
C GLY A 217 14.72 19.40 0.71
N ASN A 218 15.21 18.97 -0.45
CA ASN A 218 14.61 19.36 -1.73
C ASN A 218 13.35 18.54 -1.95
N VAL A 219 12.22 19.22 -2.08
CA VAL A 219 10.88 18.62 -2.16
C VAL A 219 10.39 18.64 -3.60
N ARG A 220 9.87 17.51 -4.07
CA ARG A 220 9.14 17.35 -5.34
C ARG A 220 7.76 16.79 -5.07
N ASP A 221 6.72 17.42 -5.61
CA ASP A 221 5.34 16.95 -5.54
C ASP A 221 5.08 15.94 -6.67
N LEU A 222 4.68 14.72 -6.32
CA LEU A 222 4.57 13.61 -7.27
C LEU A 222 3.25 13.60 -8.04
N TRP A 223 2.20 14.21 -7.49
CA TRP A 223 0.93 14.38 -8.18
C TRP A 223 0.99 15.57 -9.14
N GLU A 224 1.56 16.69 -8.68
CA GLU A 224 1.75 17.88 -9.51
C GLU A 224 2.94 17.77 -10.48
N ARG A 225 3.82 16.77 -10.27
CA ARG A 225 5.07 16.53 -11.03
C ARG A 225 5.96 17.78 -11.08
N ALA A 226 6.00 18.50 -9.97
CA ALA A 226 6.64 19.81 -9.86
C ALA A 226 7.65 19.84 -8.72
N ASP A 227 8.81 20.46 -8.98
CA ASP A 227 9.79 20.72 -7.94
C ASP A 227 9.31 21.90 -7.10
N VAL A 228 9.18 21.66 -5.80
CA VAL A 228 8.71 22.64 -4.81
C VAL A 228 9.90 23.41 -4.20
N GLY A 229 11.11 22.84 -4.32
CA GLY A 229 12.38 23.42 -3.89
C GLY A 229 12.78 23.02 -2.46
N GLU A 230 13.89 23.60 -2.00
CA GLU A 230 14.46 23.33 -0.68
C GLU A 230 13.53 23.82 0.45
N ARG A 231 13.44 23.02 1.52
CA ARG A 231 12.77 23.38 2.77
C ARG A 231 13.63 23.03 3.97
N ASP A 232 13.62 23.89 4.99
CA ASP A 232 14.39 23.72 6.23
C ASP A 232 13.46 23.25 7.35
N GLY A 233 13.79 22.11 7.96
CA GLY A 233 13.08 21.53 9.10
C GLY A 233 11.73 20.87 8.82
N TYR A 234 10.93 21.34 7.84
CA TYR A 234 9.61 20.80 7.56
C TYR A 234 9.10 21.09 6.14
N TYR A 235 8.03 20.41 5.75
CA TYR A 235 7.20 20.72 4.59
C TYR A 235 5.73 20.70 4.98
N ASP A 236 4.94 21.68 4.58
CA ASP A 236 3.50 21.72 4.87
C ASP A 236 2.63 22.00 3.65
N ARG A 237 1.39 21.54 3.72
CA ARG A 237 0.34 21.82 2.73
C ARG A 237 -1.00 21.98 3.40
N THR A 238 -1.74 23.01 2.97
CA THR A 238 -3.17 23.13 3.24
C THR A 238 -3.93 22.24 2.26
N LEU A 239 -4.54 21.19 2.78
CA LEU A 239 -5.23 20.16 2.02
C LEU A 239 -6.74 20.33 2.12
N ALA A 240 -7.46 20.04 1.03
CA ALA A 240 -8.91 19.89 1.05
C ALA A 240 -9.31 18.71 1.95
N PRO A 241 -10.59 18.59 2.36
CA PRO A 241 -11.09 17.39 3.03
C PRO A 241 -10.69 16.13 2.27
N HIS A 242 -10.18 15.14 2.98
CA HIS A 242 -9.79 13.81 2.46
C HIS A 242 -8.67 13.79 1.39
N ALA A 243 -8.09 14.96 1.10
CA ALA A 243 -6.99 15.07 0.15
C ALA A 243 -5.64 14.70 0.79
N CYS A 244 -4.68 14.40 -0.09
CA CYS A 244 -3.29 14.16 0.29
C CYS A 244 -2.31 15.00 -0.53
N ALA A 245 -1.09 15.12 -0.02
CA ALA A 245 0.08 15.47 -0.82
C ALA A 245 1.11 14.35 -0.68
N LEU A 246 1.57 13.81 -1.80
CA LEU A 246 2.65 12.84 -1.85
C LEU A 246 3.88 13.50 -2.46
N VAL A 247 4.95 13.58 -1.69
CA VAL A 247 6.19 14.24 -2.09
C VAL A 247 7.39 13.31 -1.98
N LYS A 248 8.38 13.51 -2.84
CA LYS A 248 9.72 12.92 -2.70
C LYS A 248 10.68 13.98 -2.17
N VAL A 249 11.49 13.60 -1.18
CA VAL A 249 12.37 14.50 -0.44
C VAL A 249 13.80 13.98 -0.52
N ALA A 250 14.69 14.79 -1.10
CA ALA A 250 16.12 14.55 -1.08
C ALA A 250 16.76 15.37 0.06
N PHE A 251 17.15 14.70 1.14
CA PHE A 251 17.74 15.35 2.32
C PHE A 251 19.21 15.70 2.12
N THR A 252 19.62 16.82 2.73
CA THR A 252 21.00 17.32 2.79
C THR A 252 21.37 17.74 4.20
#